data_AF-A0A2N2JVD3-F1
#
_entry.id   AF-A0A2N2JVD3-F1
#
_cell.length_a   1.000
_cell.length_b   1.000
_cell.length_c   1.000
_cell.angle_alpha   90.00
_cell.angle_beta   90.00
_cell.angle_gamma   90.00
#
_symmetry.space_group_name_H-M   'P 1'
#
loop_
_entity.id
_entity.type
_entity.pdbx_description
1 polymer ?
#
loop_
_entity_poly.entity_id
_entity_poly.type
_entity_poly.pdbx_seq_one_letter_code
_entity_poly.pdbx_strand_id
1 'polypeptide(L)'
;MIAVEEIARQVLRNCSVSDSKYAGNYSVCGLAMRLRDLYKWEKGLEPWVEEEPPVLLEWIGRKEEEWDSLVDSDLEEITIQGVSYRPFDVEMINERLEPHGLCYGAGFVHGLKPTFFLAPLEEKKKVDGIEISILGRELARDLLTLPAMTQEESILIRRESARLFLWNQIFFIKKSGREALRFALEGYGANDLDAVSLQRNLNRICRDELETYIFHELGEIRETAFDREVWREIVSQLPHTLVEILVRSLKDILADTGEHGCLSHIIRQRKTSSLAFYTAFLDGLKKELFHDLPAAFNRFTGSEDWSLIEEASVSGYRRAKKHADTVISLFLEGKERGDLKRAEKEIERQVLRPLGIGRSD
;
A
#
# COMPACT_ATOMS: atom_id res chain seq x y z
N MET A 1 9.90 -17.89 -28.45
CA MET A 1 9.58 -16.50 -28.07
C MET A 1 8.33 -16.56 -27.22
N ILE A 2 8.31 -15.88 -26.08
CA ILE A 2 7.14 -15.87 -25.21
C ILE A 2 6.10 -14.87 -25.77
N ALA A 3 4.82 -15.25 -25.81
CA ALA A 3 3.75 -14.40 -26.31
C ALA A 3 3.30 -13.43 -25.20
N VAL A 4 4.05 -12.33 -25.02
CA VAL A 4 3.87 -11.40 -23.88
C VAL A 4 2.46 -10.81 -23.85
N GLU A 5 1.94 -10.39 -24.99
CA GLU A 5 0.60 -9.80 -25.12
C GLU A 5 -0.50 -10.81 -24.76
N GLU A 6 -0.28 -12.10 -25.07
CA GLU A 6 -1.22 -13.17 -24.73
C GLU A 6 -1.27 -13.41 -23.22
N ILE A 7 -0.10 -13.42 -22.57
CA ILE A 7 0.00 -13.58 -21.11
C ILE A 7 -0.61 -12.36 -20.42
N ALA A 8 -0.27 -11.14 -20.88
CA ALA A 8 -0.84 -9.92 -20.33
C ALA A 8 -2.38 -9.92 -20.40
N ARG A 9 -2.97 -10.42 -21.49
CA ARG A 9 -4.43 -10.52 -21.62
C ARG A 9 -5.05 -11.52 -20.65
N GLN A 10 -4.41 -12.68 -20.45
CA GLN A 10 -4.86 -13.66 -19.45
C GLN A 10 -4.76 -13.11 -18.03
N VAL A 11 -3.70 -12.36 -17.71
CA VAL A 11 -3.57 -11.69 -16.41
C VAL A 11 -4.63 -10.60 -16.25
N LEU A 12 -4.87 -9.76 -17.27
CA LEU A 12 -5.92 -8.74 -17.25
C LEU A 12 -7.31 -9.32 -17.10
N ARG A 13 -7.57 -10.50 -17.68
CA ARG A 13 -8.83 -11.23 -17.48
C ARG A 13 -9.05 -11.52 -16.00
N ASN A 14 -8.05 -12.07 -15.32
CA ASN A 14 -8.11 -12.34 -13.89
C ASN A 14 -8.19 -11.06 -13.03
N CYS A 15 -7.52 -9.98 -13.45
CA CYS A 15 -7.68 -8.66 -12.84
C CYS A 15 -9.15 -8.20 -12.90
N SER A 16 -9.78 -8.25 -14.08
CA SER A 16 -11.17 -7.82 -14.27
C SER A 16 -12.18 -8.71 -13.54
N VAL A 17 -11.96 -10.02 -13.48
CA VAL A 17 -12.79 -10.94 -12.68
C VAL A 17 -12.67 -10.66 -11.18
N SER A 18 -11.47 -10.30 -10.71
CA SER A 18 -11.32 -9.86 -9.32
C SER A 18 -11.98 -8.51 -9.09
N ASP A 19 -11.77 -7.53 -9.96
CA ASP A 19 -12.33 -6.20 -9.76
C ASP A 19 -13.86 -6.19 -9.82
N SER A 20 -14.49 -6.97 -10.71
CA SER A 20 -15.94 -7.10 -10.77
C SER A 20 -16.57 -7.59 -9.47
N LYS A 21 -15.91 -8.53 -8.79
CA LYS A 21 -16.41 -9.12 -7.53
C LYS A 21 -16.14 -8.24 -6.31
N TYR A 22 -15.11 -7.41 -6.33
CA TYR A 22 -14.61 -6.71 -5.14
C TYR A 22 -14.66 -5.17 -5.23
N ALA A 23 -15.01 -4.57 -6.38
CA ALA A 23 -15.11 -3.11 -6.52
C ALA A 23 -16.14 -2.50 -5.55
N GLY A 24 -17.21 -3.23 -5.22
CA GLY A 24 -18.22 -2.82 -4.24
C GLY A 24 -17.71 -2.64 -2.80
N ASN A 25 -16.50 -3.13 -2.50
CA ASN A 25 -15.88 -2.94 -1.18
C ASN A 25 -15.31 -1.53 -0.98
N TYR A 26 -15.18 -0.75 -2.05
CA TYR A 26 -14.72 0.64 -1.97
C TYR A 26 -15.90 1.59 -1.75
N SER A 27 -15.65 2.70 -1.04
CA SER A 27 -16.59 3.82 -1.07
C SER A 27 -16.71 4.39 -2.48
N VAL A 28 -17.83 5.03 -2.81
CA VAL A 28 -18.06 5.63 -4.15
C VAL A 28 -16.90 6.54 -4.58
N CYS A 29 -16.46 7.44 -3.70
CA CYS A 29 -15.31 8.31 -3.99
C CYS A 29 -14.00 7.51 -4.13
N GLY A 30 -13.81 6.48 -3.30
CA GLY A 30 -12.64 5.62 -3.35
C GLY A 30 -12.55 4.77 -4.61
N LEU A 31 -13.69 4.31 -5.14
CA LEU A 31 -13.80 3.61 -6.41
C LEU A 31 -13.51 4.56 -7.58
N ALA A 32 -14.15 5.74 -7.60
CA ALA A 32 -13.96 6.73 -8.65
C ALA A 32 -12.48 7.16 -8.79
N MET A 33 -11.76 7.36 -7.67
CA MET A 33 -10.33 7.68 -7.70
C MET A 33 -9.49 6.56 -8.32
N ARG A 34 -9.79 5.29 -8.01
CA ARG A 34 -9.05 4.14 -8.57
C ARG A 34 -9.36 3.94 -10.04
N LEU A 35 -10.62 4.12 -10.45
CA LEU A 35 -11.03 4.06 -11.85
C LEU A 35 -10.35 5.14 -12.69
N ARG A 36 -10.26 6.36 -12.16
CA ARG A 36 -9.49 7.44 -12.79
C ARG A 36 -8.02 7.05 -12.99
N ASP A 37 -7.41 6.41 -11.98
CA ASP A 37 -6.01 5.97 -12.06
C ASP A 37 -5.82 4.79 -13.03
N LEU A 38 -6.79 3.87 -13.08
CA LEU A 38 -6.81 2.78 -14.06
C LEU A 38 -6.96 3.32 -15.49
N TYR A 39 -7.82 4.33 -15.69
CA TYR A 39 -7.94 5.02 -16.98
C TYR A 39 -6.61 5.61 -17.44
N LYS A 40 -5.91 6.33 -16.55
CA LYS A 40 -4.60 6.92 -16.86
C LYS A 40 -3.60 5.83 -17.27
N TRP A 41 -3.57 4.71 -16.55
CA TRP A 41 -2.70 3.59 -16.90
C TRP A 41 -3.05 2.99 -18.28
N GLU A 42 -4.33 2.69 -18.55
CA GLU A 42 -4.79 2.12 -19.83
C GLU A 42 -4.46 3.04 -21.02
N LYS A 43 -4.55 4.35 -20.82
CA LYS A 43 -4.27 5.35 -21.87
C LYS A 43 -2.80 5.78 -21.94
N GLY A 44 -1.95 5.30 -21.04
CA GLY A 44 -0.54 5.71 -20.98
C GLY A 44 -0.36 7.19 -20.63
N LEU A 45 -1.26 7.74 -19.81
CA LEU A 45 -1.24 9.14 -19.39
C LEU A 45 -0.34 9.33 -18.16
N GLU A 46 0.26 10.51 -18.08
CA GLU A 46 1.01 10.93 -16.91
C GLU A 46 0.09 11.18 -15.69
N PRO A 47 0.59 11.05 -14.44
CA PRO A 47 -0.22 11.17 -13.23
C PRO A 47 -0.99 12.50 -13.12
N TRP A 48 -0.41 13.58 -13.66
CA TRP A 48 -0.98 14.93 -13.64
C TRP A 48 -1.92 15.24 -14.80
N VAL A 49 -2.05 14.34 -15.78
CA VAL A 49 -2.98 14.54 -16.89
C VAL A 49 -4.35 14.07 -16.41
N GLU A 50 -5.29 15.00 -16.31
CA GLU A 50 -6.70 14.72 -16.03
C GLU A 50 -7.48 14.77 -17.34
N GLU A 51 -8.40 13.82 -17.50
CA GLU A 51 -9.32 13.77 -18.64
C GLU A 51 -10.60 14.58 -18.34
N GLU A 52 -11.26 15.05 -19.39
CA GLU A 52 -12.55 15.71 -19.28
C GLU A 52 -13.58 14.79 -18.59
N PRO A 53 -14.30 15.29 -17.56
CA PRO A 53 -15.20 14.45 -16.76
C PRO A 53 -16.22 13.64 -17.58
N PRO A 54 -16.86 14.16 -18.65
CA PRO A 54 -17.79 13.37 -19.46
C PRO A 54 -17.14 12.16 -20.13
N VAL A 55 -15.90 12.30 -20.62
CA VAL A 55 -15.17 11.21 -21.28
C VAL A 55 -14.78 10.13 -20.28
N LEU A 56 -14.29 10.55 -19.10
CA LEU A 56 -13.96 9.62 -18.02
C LEU A 56 -15.20 8.87 -17.53
N LEU A 57 -16.33 9.57 -17.31
CA LEU A 57 -17.58 8.95 -16.87
C LEU A 57 -18.15 7.96 -17.89
N GLU A 58 -18.06 8.27 -19.19
CA GLU A 58 -18.45 7.32 -20.24
C GLU A 58 -17.56 6.06 -20.21
N TRP A 59 -16.25 6.21 -20.04
CA TRP A 59 -15.35 5.07 -19.89
C TRP A 59 -15.64 4.26 -18.62
N ILE A 60 -15.94 4.92 -17.50
CA ILE A 60 -16.33 4.24 -16.25
C ILE A 60 -17.59 3.40 -16.48
N GLY A 61 -18.62 3.95 -17.13
CA GLY A 61 -19.85 3.22 -17.42
C GLY A 61 -19.60 1.95 -18.25
N ARG A 62 -18.76 2.04 -19.29
CA ARG A 62 -18.36 0.86 -20.08
C ARG A 62 -17.59 -0.17 -19.25
N LYS A 63 -16.72 0.26 -18.33
CA LYS A 63 -15.99 -0.65 -17.44
C LYS A 63 -16.89 -1.37 -16.47
N GLU A 64 -17.88 -0.67 -15.92
CA GLU A 64 -18.88 -1.29 -15.04
C GLU A 64 -19.74 -2.31 -15.81
N GLU A 65 -20.18 -1.99 -17.03
CA GLU A 65 -20.86 -2.95 -17.92
C GLU A 65 -20.01 -4.18 -18.24
N GLU A 66 -18.72 -3.99 -18.52
CA GLU A 66 -17.77 -5.09 -18.69
C GLU A 66 -17.73 -5.96 -17.42
N TRP A 67 -17.59 -5.35 -16.25
CA TRP A 67 -17.52 -6.06 -14.97
C TRP A 67 -18.80 -6.82 -14.61
N ASP A 68 -19.97 -6.27 -14.89
CA ASP A 68 -21.26 -6.94 -14.67
C ASP A 68 -21.31 -8.29 -15.39
N SER A 69 -20.71 -8.39 -16.58
CA SER A 69 -20.60 -9.66 -17.33
C SER A 69 -19.66 -10.69 -16.70
N LEU A 70 -18.84 -10.29 -15.72
CA LEU A 70 -17.77 -11.10 -15.12
C LEU A 70 -18.02 -11.48 -13.66
N VAL A 71 -19.08 -10.96 -13.02
CA VAL A 71 -19.36 -11.20 -11.60
C VAL A 71 -19.42 -12.70 -11.28
N ASP A 72 -20.01 -13.51 -12.16
CA ASP A 72 -20.14 -14.96 -11.99
C ASP A 72 -19.00 -15.76 -12.65
N SER A 73 -18.00 -15.10 -13.25
CA SER A 73 -16.86 -15.78 -13.88
C SER A 73 -15.84 -16.24 -12.83
N ASP A 74 -15.22 -17.38 -13.04
CA ASP A 74 -14.09 -17.85 -12.23
C ASP A 74 -12.75 -17.30 -12.72
N LEU A 75 -11.73 -17.38 -11.85
CA LEU A 75 -10.35 -17.10 -12.25
C LEU A 75 -9.85 -18.19 -13.21
N GLU A 76 -9.16 -17.78 -14.27
CA GLU A 76 -8.70 -18.66 -15.35
C GLU A 76 -7.21 -18.98 -15.22
N GLU A 77 -6.80 -20.16 -15.69
CA GLU A 77 -5.39 -20.54 -15.73
C GLU A 77 -4.56 -19.62 -16.64
N ILE A 78 -3.28 -19.46 -16.30
CA ILE A 78 -2.31 -18.73 -17.11
C ILE A 78 -1.52 -19.73 -17.95
N THR A 79 -1.67 -19.66 -19.27
CA THR A 79 -0.97 -20.51 -20.24
C THR A 79 0.29 -19.82 -20.74
N ILE A 80 1.44 -20.45 -20.51
CA ILE A 80 2.76 -20.00 -20.97
C ILE A 80 3.40 -21.12 -21.78
N GLN A 81 3.64 -20.86 -23.08
CA GLN A 81 4.26 -21.82 -24.00
C GLN A 81 3.56 -23.19 -24.03
N GLY A 82 2.24 -23.21 -23.89
CA GLY A 82 1.42 -24.42 -23.91
C GLY A 82 1.33 -25.17 -22.58
N VAL A 83 1.91 -24.63 -21.50
CA VAL A 83 1.73 -25.15 -20.13
C VAL A 83 0.80 -24.22 -19.36
N SER A 84 -0.24 -24.78 -18.74
CA SER A 84 -1.19 -24.04 -17.91
C SER A 84 -0.77 -24.07 -16.44
N TYR A 85 -0.92 -22.93 -15.77
CA TYR A 85 -0.66 -22.74 -14.35
C TYR A 85 -1.89 -22.15 -13.69
N ARG A 86 -2.15 -22.48 -12.42
CA ARG A 86 -3.21 -21.80 -11.68
C ARG A 86 -2.80 -20.34 -11.43
N PRO A 87 -3.73 -19.39 -11.32
CA PRO A 87 -3.41 -17.97 -11.10
C PRO A 87 -2.48 -17.70 -9.90
N PHE A 88 -2.49 -18.55 -8.89
CA PHE A 88 -1.69 -18.37 -7.67
C PHE A 88 -0.40 -19.18 -7.66
N ASP A 89 -0.06 -19.88 -8.75
CA ASP A 89 1.20 -20.61 -8.89
C ASP A 89 2.36 -19.66 -9.25
N VAL A 90 2.58 -18.63 -8.42
CA VAL A 90 3.46 -17.48 -8.68
C VAL A 90 4.91 -17.91 -8.95
N GLU A 91 5.46 -18.80 -8.12
CA GLU A 91 6.83 -19.33 -8.29
C GLU A 91 6.98 -20.01 -9.67
N MET A 92 6.10 -20.96 -9.99
CA MET A 92 6.16 -21.73 -11.24
C MET A 92 5.95 -20.86 -12.49
N ILE A 93 5.09 -19.84 -12.40
CA ILE A 93 4.91 -18.86 -13.46
C ILE A 93 6.20 -18.04 -13.65
N ASN A 94 6.80 -17.54 -12.57
CA ASN A 94 8.01 -16.72 -12.64
C ASN A 94 9.24 -17.50 -13.10
N GLU A 95 9.38 -18.79 -12.79
CA GLU A 95 10.42 -19.66 -13.36
C GLU A 95 10.44 -19.62 -14.90
N ARG A 96 9.27 -19.42 -15.53
CA ARG A 96 9.14 -19.29 -17.00
C ARG A 96 9.29 -17.87 -17.50
N LEU A 97 8.87 -16.87 -16.70
CA LEU A 97 8.84 -15.47 -17.12
C LEU A 97 10.16 -14.73 -16.90
N GLU A 98 10.86 -15.01 -15.81
CA GLU A 98 12.08 -14.30 -15.44
C GLU A 98 13.20 -14.37 -16.50
N PRO A 99 13.46 -15.52 -17.17
CA PRO A 99 14.43 -15.58 -18.27
C PRO A 99 14.10 -14.66 -19.47
N HIS A 100 12.86 -14.18 -19.54
CA HIS A 100 12.39 -13.23 -20.54
C HIS A 100 12.27 -11.79 -20.02
N GLY A 101 12.77 -11.51 -18.82
CA GLY A 101 12.74 -10.18 -18.20
C GLY A 101 11.33 -9.77 -17.77
N LEU A 102 10.48 -10.72 -17.39
CA LEU A 102 9.12 -10.47 -16.91
C LEU A 102 8.96 -10.99 -15.48
N CYS A 103 8.10 -10.32 -14.72
CA CYS A 103 7.67 -10.73 -13.39
C CYS A 103 6.14 -10.72 -13.33
N TYR A 104 5.58 -11.82 -12.85
CA TYR A 104 4.19 -11.97 -12.47
C TYR A 104 4.07 -11.88 -10.95
N GLY A 105 3.00 -11.26 -10.47
CA GLY A 105 2.67 -11.32 -9.05
C GLY A 105 1.19 -11.57 -8.85
N ALA A 106 0.89 -12.35 -7.81
CA ALA A 106 -0.46 -12.68 -7.42
C ALA A 106 -0.56 -12.90 -5.91
N GLY A 107 -1.70 -12.55 -5.33
CA GLY A 107 -1.93 -12.74 -3.91
C GLY A 107 -3.28 -12.26 -3.46
N PHE A 108 -3.41 -12.04 -2.15
CA PHE A 108 -4.63 -11.54 -1.53
C PHE A 108 -4.32 -10.25 -0.77
N VAL A 109 -5.16 -9.24 -1.00
CA VAL A 109 -5.08 -7.91 -0.38
C VAL A 109 -6.35 -7.64 0.42
N HIS A 110 -6.52 -6.42 0.95
CA HIS A 110 -7.70 -5.90 1.67
C HIS A 110 -9.00 -6.72 1.46
N GLY A 111 -9.59 -7.23 2.54
CA GLY A 111 -10.80 -8.06 2.47
C GLY A 111 -10.64 -9.38 1.70
N LEU A 112 -9.43 -9.93 1.62
CA LEU A 112 -9.08 -11.13 0.84
C LEU A 112 -9.42 -11.01 -0.65
N LYS A 113 -9.37 -9.80 -1.23
CA LYS A 113 -9.48 -9.59 -2.68
C LYS A 113 -8.26 -10.21 -3.39
N PRO A 114 -8.43 -11.09 -4.40
CA PRO A 114 -7.34 -11.50 -5.27
C PRO A 114 -6.72 -10.31 -6.02
N THR A 115 -5.40 -10.25 -6.13
CA THR A 115 -4.70 -9.24 -6.93
C THR A 115 -3.75 -9.92 -7.92
N PHE A 116 -3.60 -9.33 -9.10
CA PHE A 116 -2.74 -9.86 -10.15
C PHE A 116 -2.07 -8.72 -10.92
N PHE A 117 -0.83 -8.92 -11.35
CA PHE A 117 -0.16 -8.03 -12.29
C PHE A 117 0.93 -8.75 -13.07
N LEU A 118 1.33 -8.15 -14.19
CA LEU A 118 2.46 -8.56 -15.01
C LEU A 118 3.26 -7.32 -15.39
N ALA A 119 4.58 -7.35 -15.23
CA ALA A 119 5.44 -6.23 -15.58
C ALA A 119 6.83 -6.68 -16.05
N PRO A 120 7.56 -5.85 -16.81
CA PRO A 120 8.99 -6.05 -17.04
C PRO A 120 9.77 -5.99 -15.72
N LEU A 121 10.69 -6.94 -15.55
CA LEU A 121 11.68 -6.93 -14.47
C LEU A 121 12.85 -6.05 -14.90
N GLU A 122 12.98 -4.88 -14.28
CA GLU A 122 14.02 -3.89 -14.64
C GLU A 122 15.31 -4.08 -13.83
N GLU A 123 15.18 -4.43 -12.55
CA GLU A 123 16.32 -4.57 -11.65
C GLU A 123 16.04 -5.63 -10.58
N LYS A 124 17.04 -6.46 -10.26
CA LYS A 124 17.06 -7.29 -9.05
C LYS A 124 18.25 -6.88 -8.19
N LYS A 125 18.01 -6.69 -6.90
CA LYS A 125 19.06 -6.43 -5.91
C LYS A 125 18.76 -7.14 -4.61
N LYS A 126 19.76 -7.20 -3.72
CA LYS A 126 19.57 -7.69 -2.35
C LYS A 126 19.83 -6.57 -1.37
N VAL A 127 18.94 -6.43 -0.40
CA VAL A 127 19.11 -5.54 0.75
C VAL A 127 18.87 -6.39 1.98
N ASP A 128 19.83 -6.41 2.90
CA ASP A 128 19.65 -7.10 4.18
C ASP A 128 19.31 -8.60 4.05
N GLY A 129 19.81 -9.23 2.98
CA GLY A 129 19.57 -10.64 2.64
C GLY A 129 18.28 -10.92 1.88
N ILE A 130 17.37 -9.94 1.79
CA ILE A 130 16.08 -10.04 1.09
C ILE A 130 16.23 -9.64 -0.37
N GLU A 131 15.65 -10.43 -1.28
CA GLU A 131 15.61 -10.10 -2.71
C GLU A 131 14.57 -9.01 -2.98
N ILE A 132 14.97 -8.01 -3.76
CA ILE A 132 14.13 -6.91 -4.19
C ILE A 132 14.11 -6.90 -5.72
N SER A 133 12.91 -7.02 -6.28
CA SER A 133 12.67 -6.89 -7.71
C SER A 133 11.98 -5.56 -7.99
N ILE A 134 12.61 -4.71 -8.79
CA ILE A 134 12.04 -3.44 -9.26
C ILE A 134 11.45 -3.66 -10.65
N LEU A 135 10.18 -3.35 -10.76
CA LEU A 135 9.35 -3.60 -11.93
C LEU A 135 9.08 -2.30 -12.69
N GLY A 136 9.09 -2.39 -14.01
CA GLY A 136 8.82 -1.28 -14.92
C GLY A 136 7.33 -0.97 -15.05
N ARG A 137 6.95 -0.42 -16.22
CA ARG A 137 5.55 -0.17 -16.54
C ARG A 137 4.78 -1.48 -16.67
N GLU A 138 3.72 -1.63 -15.88
CA GLU A 138 2.91 -2.84 -15.88
C GLU A 138 2.21 -3.05 -17.22
N LEU A 139 2.24 -4.31 -17.68
CA LEU A 139 1.54 -4.80 -18.86
C LEU A 139 0.12 -5.25 -18.52
N ALA A 140 -0.10 -5.65 -17.27
CA ALA A 140 -1.40 -5.99 -16.70
C ALA A 140 -1.43 -5.57 -15.23
N ARG A 141 -2.53 -4.99 -14.76
CA ARG A 141 -2.77 -4.71 -13.34
C ARG A 141 -4.27 -4.61 -13.05
N ASP A 142 -4.64 -4.92 -11.82
CA ASP A 142 -5.98 -4.68 -11.32
C ASP A 142 -6.17 -3.24 -10.79
N LEU A 143 -7.40 -2.94 -10.38
CA LEU A 143 -7.83 -1.65 -9.86
C LEU A 143 -7.07 -1.22 -8.59
N LEU A 144 -6.68 -2.17 -7.73
CA LEU A 144 -5.90 -1.86 -6.54
C LEU A 144 -4.42 -1.72 -6.91
N THR A 145 -3.92 -0.51 -6.73
CA THR A 145 -2.53 -0.18 -7.05
C THR A 145 -1.72 -0.12 -5.76
N LEU A 146 -0.88 -1.13 -5.53
CA LEU A 146 0.09 -1.15 -4.43
C LEU A 146 1.49 -0.81 -4.98
N PRO A 147 2.20 0.17 -4.41
CA PRO A 147 3.51 0.60 -4.92
C PRO A 147 4.61 -0.42 -4.62
N ALA A 148 4.45 -1.16 -3.53
CA ALA A 148 5.32 -2.24 -3.09
C ALA A 148 4.46 -3.34 -2.49
N MET A 149 4.99 -4.56 -2.48
CA MET A 149 4.42 -5.66 -1.71
C MET A 149 5.48 -6.72 -1.44
N THR A 150 5.30 -7.44 -0.34
CA THR A 150 6.02 -8.67 -0.05
C THR A 150 5.35 -9.84 -0.75
N GLN A 151 6.09 -10.53 -1.61
CA GLN A 151 5.72 -11.81 -2.21
C GLN A 151 6.63 -12.88 -1.62
N GLU A 152 6.06 -13.71 -0.73
CA GLU A 152 6.78 -14.72 0.05
C GLU A 152 7.90 -14.11 0.92
N GLU A 153 9.16 -14.32 0.54
CA GLU A 153 10.37 -13.77 1.19
C GLU A 153 11.08 -12.73 0.31
N SER A 154 10.40 -12.21 -0.72
CA SER A 154 10.92 -11.19 -1.63
C SER A 154 10.04 -9.94 -1.63
N ILE A 155 10.64 -8.81 -2.01
CA ILE A 155 9.94 -7.53 -2.13
C ILE A 155 9.81 -7.17 -3.60
N LEU A 156 8.59 -6.87 -4.04
CA LEU A 156 8.30 -6.38 -5.39
C LEU A 156 7.99 -4.89 -5.32
N ILE A 157 8.74 -4.08 -6.07
CA ILE A 157 8.54 -2.64 -6.19
C ILE A 157 7.97 -2.33 -7.57
N ARG A 158 6.74 -1.83 -7.63
CA ARG A 158 6.02 -1.49 -8.87
C ARG A 158 6.24 -0.01 -9.18
N ARG A 159 7.26 0.32 -9.98
CA ARG A 159 7.76 1.71 -10.16
C ARG A 159 6.69 2.68 -10.70
N GLU A 160 5.92 2.27 -11.70
CA GLU A 160 4.81 3.07 -12.26
C GLU A 160 3.72 3.30 -11.20
N SER A 161 3.35 2.25 -10.48
CA SER A 161 2.39 2.29 -9.38
C SER A 161 2.85 3.20 -8.24
N ALA A 162 4.12 3.13 -7.84
CA ALA A 162 4.73 4.02 -6.85
C ALA A 162 4.69 5.49 -7.27
N ARG A 163 4.90 5.76 -8.55
CA ARG A 163 4.86 7.11 -9.11
C ARG A 163 3.45 7.71 -9.07
N LEU A 164 2.44 6.95 -9.49
CA LEU A 164 1.04 7.36 -9.43
C LEU A 164 0.55 7.50 -7.99
N PHE A 165 0.94 6.56 -7.11
CA PHE A 165 0.61 6.58 -5.69
C PHE A 165 1.17 7.84 -5.01
N LEU A 166 2.45 8.15 -5.20
CA LEU A 166 3.07 9.35 -4.63
C LEU A 166 2.40 10.63 -5.15
N TRP A 167 2.14 10.71 -6.46
CA TRP A 167 1.42 11.86 -7.04
C TRP A 167 0.07 12.06 -6.36
N ASN A 168 -0.71 11.00 -6.16
CA ASN A 168 -1.98 11.06 -5.49
C ASN A 168 -1.87 11.49 -4.02
N GLN A 169 -0.87 11.00 -3.28
CA GLN A 169 -0.65 11.44 -1.89
C GLN A 169 -0.35 12.94 -1.81
N ILE A 170 0.44 13.47 -2.74
CA ILE A 170 0.74 14.90 -2.83
C ILE A 170 -0.52 15.69 -3.22
N PHE A 171 -1.24 15.24 -4.25
CA PHE A 171 -2.40 15.96 -4.79
C PHE A 171 -3.59 15.99 -3.83
N PHE A 172 -3.86 14.88 -3.12
CA PHE A 172 -4.97 14.75 -2.17
C PHE A 172 -4.58 15.05 -0.72
N ILE A 173 -3.43 15.69 -0.50
CA ILE A 173 -2.92 16.01 0.83
C ILE A 173 -3.95 16.79 1.67
N LYS A 174 -4.18 16.33 2.90
CA LYS A 174 -5.02 17.06 3.85
C LYS A 174 -4.32 18.31 4.36
N LYS A 175 -5.11 19.28 4.84
CA LYS A 175 -4.59 20.54 5.42
C LYS A 175 -3.51 20.30 6.49
N SER A 176 -3.68 19.28 7.33
CA SER A 176 -2.71 18.97 8.40
C SER A 176 -1.35 18.49 7.92
N GLY A 177 -1.25 17.96 6.69
CA GLY A 177 0.02 17.48 6.13
C GLY A 177 0.71 18.51 5.23
N ARG A 178 0.08 19.67 4.95
CA ARG A 178 0.59 20.63 3.95
C ARG A 178 1.93 21.25 4.31
N GLU A 179 2.15 21.56 5.58
CA GLU A 179 3.41 22.17 6.02
C GLU A 179 4.58 21.19 5.87
N ALA A 180 4.40 19.95 6.34
CA ALA A 180 5.39 18.89 6.14
C ALA A 180 5.62 18.57 4.65
N LEU A 181 4.56 18.57 3.83
CA LEU A 181 4.70 18.37 2.38
C LEU A 181 5.54 19.47 1.73
N ARG A 182 5.32 20.75 2.08
CA ARG A 182 6.12 21.86 1.56
C ARG A 182 7.59 21.70 1.92
N PHE A 183 7.86 21.41 3.18
CA PHE A 183 9.22 21.16 3.66
C PHE A 183 9.87 19.98 2.91
N ALA A 184 9.12 18.91 2.62
CA ALA A 184 9.61 17.79 1.83
C ALA A 184 10.02 18.23 0.41
N LEU A 185 9.12 18.97 -0.27
CA LEU A 185 9.29 19.42 -1.65
C LEU A 185 10.40 20.47 -1.81
N GLU A 186 10.62 21.33 -0.82
CA GLU A 186 11.73 22.29 -0.79
C GLU A 186 13.08 21.61 -0.95
N GLY A 187 13.28 20.45 -0.30
CA GLY A 187 14.51 19.65 -0.44
C GLY A 187 14.76 19.12 -1.87
N TYR A 188 13.72 19.09 -2.70
CA TYR A 188 13.80 18.74 -4.12
C TYR A 188 13.80 19.96 -5.05
N GLY A 189 13.69 21.18 -4.52
CA GLY A 189 13.47 22.39 -5.32
C GLY A 189 12.11 22.42 -6.01
N ALA A 190 11.14 21.67 -5.46
CA ALA A 190 9.76 21.62 -5.94
C ALA A 190 8.86 22.52 -5.11
N ASN A 191 7.72 22.94 -5.68
CA ASN A 191 6.74 23.80 -5.00
C ASN A 191 5.34 23.18 -5.16
N ASP A 192 4.60 23.02 -4.06
CA ASP A 192 3.25 22.44 -4.04
C ASP A 192 2.20 23.31 -4.75
N LEU A 193 2.47 24.61 -4.91
CA LEU A 193 1.60 25.58 -5.58
C LEU A 193 1.94 25.77 -7.07
N ASP A 194 3.03 25.20 -7.56
CA ASP A 194 3.43 25.25 -8.97
C ASP A 194 3.41 23.84 -9.57
N ALA A 195 2.33 23.54 -10.30
CA ALA A 195 2.15 22.26 -10.96
C ALA A 195 3.31 21.91 -11.90
N VAL A 196 3.88 22.89 -12.61
CA VAL A 196 4.99 22.63 -13.55
C VAL A 196 6.27 22.27 -12.78
N SER A 197 6.53 22.94 -11.65
CA SER A 197 7.65 22.61 -10.76
C SER A 197 7.52 21.19 -10.20
N LEU A 198 6.33 20.81 -9.72
CA LEU A 198 6.09 19.48 -9.19
C LEU A 198 6.26 18.39 -10.27
N GLN A 199 5.71 18.60 -11.47
CA GLN A 199 5.84 17.66 -12.60
C GLN A 199 7.30 17.43 -12.98
N ARG A 200 8.10 18.49 -13.09
CA ARG A 200 9.53 18.41 -13.43
C ARG A 200 10.34 17.62 -12.40
N ASN A 201 9.94 17.65 -11.14
CA ASN A 201 10.66 16.99 -10.05
C ASN A 201 10.11 15.61 -9.68
N LEU A 202 8.90 15.25 -10.13
CA LEU A 202 8.23 14.00 -9.70
C LEU A 202 9.11 12.76 -9.89
N ASN A 203 9.76 12.61 -11.05
CA ASN A 203 10.61 11.45 -11.33
C ASN A 203 11.81 11.34 -10.38
N ARG A 204 12.41 12.48 -10.00
CA ARG A 204 13.49 12.53 -9.01
C ARG A 204 12.96 12.15 -7.63
N ILE A 205 11.84 12.75 -7.21
CA ILE A 205 11.22 12.46 -5.91
C ILE A 205 10.88 10.97 -5.82
N CYS A 206 10.18 10.43 -6.83
CA CYS A 206 9.80 9.02 -6.85
C CYS A 206 11.00 8.11 -6.68
N ARG A 207 12.06 8.32 -7.47
CA ARG A 207 13.29 7.51 -7.39
C ARG A 207 13.92 7.55 -5.99
N ASP A 208 14.01 8.73 -5.39
CA ASP A 208 14.69 8.93 -4.11
C ASP A 208 13.83 8.40 -2.92
N GLU A 209 12.50 8.44 -3.06
CA GLU A 209 11.53 7.89 -2.10
C GLU A 209 11.23 6.39 -2.30
N LEU A 210 11.64 5.75 -3.42
CA LEU A 210 11.47 4.30 -3.62
C LEU A 210 12.07 3.48 -2.47
N GLU A 211 13.17 3.96 -1.91
CA GLU A 211 13.83 3.31 -0.78
C GLU A 211 12.93 3.27 0.47
N THR A 212 12.06 4.26 0.69
CA THR A 212 11.13 4.26 1.83
C THR A 212 10.12 3.11 1.73
N TYR A 213 9.62 2.81 0.53
CA TYR A 213 8.76 1.64 0.31
C TYR A 213 9.50 0.34 0.55
N ILE A 214 10.76 0.23 0.13
CA ILE A 214 11.59 -0.95 0.40
C ILE A 214 11.72 -1.20 1.92
N PHE A 215 12.04 -0.16 2.70
CA PHE A 215 12.22 -0.31 4.15
C PHE A 215 10.90 -0.45 4.91
N HIS A 216 9.77 -0.03 4.34
CA HIS A 216 8.44 -0.37 4.86
C HIS A 216 8.22 -1.89 4.78
N GLU A 217 8.38 -2.48 3.58
CA GLU A 217 8.21 -3.92 3.37
C GLU A 217 9.24 -4.76 4.16
N LEU A 218 10.50 -4.31 4.23
CA LEU A 218 11.53 -4.95 5.06
C LEU A 218 11.16 -4.91 6.55
N GLY A 219 10.58 -3.78 6.99
CA GLY A 219 10.00 -3.63 8.32
C GLY A 219 8.92 -4.67 8.57
N GLU A 220 7.96 -4.82 7.65
CA GLU A 220 6.86 -5.78 7.78
C GLU A 220 7.34 -7.23 7.86
N ILE A 221 8.31 -7.62 7.03
CA ILE A 221 8.91 -8.96 7.03
C ILE A 221 9.55 -9.29 8.39
N ARG A 222 10.21 -8.30 9.00
CA ARG A 222 10.97 -8.47 10.25
C ARG A 222 10.18 -8.15 11.52
N GLU A 223 8.96 -7.64 11.38
CA GLU A 223 8.11 -7.25 12.50
C GLU A 223 7.56 -8.50 13.23
N THR A 224 7.92 -8.67 14.50
CA THR A 224 7.53 -9.84 15.32
C THR A 224 6.66 -9.50 16.52
N ALA A 225 6.41 -8.23 16.83
CA ALA A 225 5.59 -7.82 17.95
C ALA A 225 4.09 -8.03 17.68
N PHE A 226 3.66 -8.04 16.41
CA PHE A 226 2.33 -8.51 16.02
C PHE A 226 2.46 -9.88 15.35
N ASP A 227 2.10 -10.94 16.07
CA ASP A 227 2.11 -12.31 15.57
C ASP A 227 1.39 -12.43 14.21
N ARG A 228 2.12 -12.93 13.20
CA ARG A 228 1.67 -12.94 11.80
C ARG A 228 0.45 -13.83 11.59
N GLU A 229 0.38 -14.97 12.28
CA GLU A 229 -0.72 -15.92 12.13
C GLU A 229 -1.97 -15.40 12.81
N VAL A 230 -1.85 -14.87 14.03
CA VAL A 230 -2.97 -14.20 14.71
C VAL A 230 -3.46 -12.99 13.91
N TRP A 231 -2.56 -12.19 13.36
CA TRP A 231 -2.94 -11.05 12.52
C TRP A 231 -3.73 -11.49 11.29
N ARG A 232 -3.28 -12.54 10.58
CA ARG A 232 -3.99 -13.12 9.43
C ARG A 232 -5.37 -13.62 9.82
N GLU A 233 -5.47 -14.31 10.96
CA GLU A 233 -6.75 -14.76 11.49
C GLU A 233 -7.70 -13.59 11.76
N ILE A 234 -7.24 -12.53 12.43
CA ILE A 234 -8.07 -11.34 12.72
C ILE A 234 -8.60 -10.73 11.41
N VAL A 235 -7.73 -10.49 10.43
CA VAL A 235 -8.11 -9.91 9.13
C VAL A 235 -9.11 -10.80 8.40
N SER A 236 -8.96 -12.12 8.49
CA SER A 236 -9.87 -13.08 7.82
C SER A 236 -11.23 -13.21 8.52
N GLN A 237 -11.28 -13.09 9.84
CA GLN A 237 -12.48 -13.32 10.65
C GLN A 237 -13.30 -12.03 10.88
N LEU A 238 -12.64 -10.87 10.82
CA LEU A 238 -13.26 -9.56 11.00
C LEU A 238 -13.04 -8.64 9.78
N PRO A 239 -13.27 -9.11 8.54
CA PRO A 239 -13.04 -8.29 7.35
C PRO A 239 -14.03 -7.12 7.30
N HIS A 240 -13.59 -6.00 6.75
CA HIS A 240 -14.34 -4.76 6.58
C HIS A 240 -14.84 -4.10 7.88
N THR A 241 -14.25 -4.46 9.03
CA THR A 241 -14.54 -3.86 10.34
C THR A 241 -13.55 -2.74 10.68
N LEU A 242 -13.87 -1.92 11.67
CA LEU A 242 -12.89 -0.97 12.24
C LEU A 242 -11.70 -1.69 12.87
N VAL A 243 -11.88 -2.92 13.34
CA VAL A 243 -10.81 -3.76 13.87
C VAL A 243 -9.83 -4.16 12.76
N GLU A 244 -10.28 -4.50 11.55
CA GLU A 244 -9.37 -4.74 10.41
C GLU A 244 -8.50 -3.50 10.14
N ILE A 245 -9.13 -2.32 10.09
CA ILE A 245 -8.42 -1.05 9.84
C ILE A 245 -7.40 -0.78 10.94
N LEU A 246 -7.76 -1.06 12.20
CA LEU A 246 -6.87 -0.95 13.35
C LEU A 246 -5.66 -1.86 13.24
N VAL A 247 -5.84 -3.16 13.01
CA VAL A 247 -4.72 -4.11 13.01
C VAL A 247 -3.77 -3.88 11.84
N ARG A 248 -4.28 -3.43 10.69
CA ARG A 248 -3.43 -2.97 9.58
C ARG A 248 -2.63 -1.74 9.98
N SER A 249 -3.28 -0.73 10.56
CA SER A 249 -2.60 0.50 11.02
C SER A 249 -1.54 0.22 12.09
N LEU A 250 -1.79 -0.71 13.01
CA LEU A 250 -0.83 -1.14 14.01
C LEU A 250 0.36 -1.87 13.38
N LYS A 251 0.11 -2.76 12.41
CA LYS A 251 1.18 -3.48 11.70
C LYS A 251 2.07 -2.50 10.94
N ASP A 252 1.51 -1.55 10.21
CA ASP A 252 2.26 -0.50 9.51
C ASP A 252 3.16 0.29 10.48
N ILE A 253 2.62 0.77 11.61
CA ILE A 253 3.40 1.56 12.57
C ILE A 253 4.52 0.71 13.18
N LEU A 254 4.23 -0.53 13.59
CA LEU A 254 5.24 -1.44 14.15
C LEU A 254 6.34 -1.74 13.13
N ALA A 255 5.97 -1.98 11.87
CA ALA A 255 6.91 -2.21 10.78
C ALA A 255 7.79 -0.98 10.54
N ASP A 256 7.21 0.22 10.46
CA ASP A 256 7.94 1.45 10.15
C ASP A 256 8.85 1.92 11.29
N THR A 257 8.39 1.80 12.53
CA THR A 257 9.10 2.28 13.74
C THR A 257 10.02 1.21 14.35
N GLY A 258 9.90 -0.05 13.90
CA GLY A 258 10.79 -1.13 14.29
C GLY A 258 12.23 -0.91 13.82
N GLU A 259 13.17 -1.68 14.37
CA GLU A 259 14.62 -1.53 14.14
C GLU A 259 15.00 -1.51 12.64
N HIS A 260 14.35 -2.35 11.85
CA HIS A 260 14.61 -2.49 10.40
C HIS A 260 13.62 -1.71 9.52
N GLY A 261 12.75 -0.92 10.14
CA GLY A 261 11.66 -0.21 9.49
C GLY A 261 12.05 1.04 8.71
N CYS A 262 11.07 1.54 7.96
CA CYS A 262 11.16 2.76 7.16
C CYS A 262 11.61 3.98 7.97
N LEU A 263 10.97 4.28 9.09
CA LEU A 263 11.30 5.48 9.89
C LEU A 263 12.68 5.33 10.55
N SER A 264 13.03 4.14 11.01
CA SER A 264 14.37 3.85 11.53
C SER A 264 15.46 4.04 10.47
N HIS A 265 15.20 3.64 9.22
CA HIS A 265 16.11 3.93 8.10
C HIS A 265 16.23 5.43 7.82
N ILE A 266 15.11 6.14 7.77
CA ILE A 266 15.07 7.60 7.57
C ILE A 266 15.91 8.32 8.63
N ILE A 267 15.79 7.93 9.91
CA ILE A 267 16.55 8.50 11.02
C ILE A 267 18.05 8.20 10.87
N ARG A 268 18.42 6.93 10.64
CA ARG A 268 19.84 6.53 10.51
C ARG A 268 20.54 7.25 9.35
N GLN A 269 19.86 7.38 8.22
CA GLN A 269 20.40 8.03 7.03
C GLN A 269 20.17 9.55 7.00
N ARG A 270 19.49 10.10 8.02
CA ARG A 270 19.12 11.51 8.12
C ARG A 270 18.41 12.04 6.86
N LYS A 271 17.45 11.27 6.33
CA LYS A 271 16.71 11.63 5.11
C LYS A 271 15.62 12.66 5.42
N THR A 272 16.01 13.92 5.52
CA THR A 272 15.13 15.04 5.89
C THR A 272 13.85 15.14 5.06
N SER A 273 13.94 15.07 3.72
CA SER A 273 12.75 15.11 2.86
C SER A 273 11.85 13.88 3.01
N SER A 274 12.43 12.68 3.18
CA SER A 274 11.66 11.46 3.42
C SER A 274 10.92 11.50 4.77
N LEU A 275 11.56 12.04 5.82
CA LEU A 275 10.90 12.27 7.12
C LEU A 275 9.69 13.21 6.96
N ALA A 276 9.86 14.26 6.17
CA ALA A 276 8.81 15.25 5.92
C ALA A 276 7.66 14.64 5.10
N PHE A 277 7.95 13.82 4.08
CA PHE A 277 6.91 13.06 3.37
C PHE A 277 6.19 12.07 4.29
N TYR A 278 6.93 11.29 5.09
CA TYR A 278 6.35 10.37 6.06
C TYR A 278 5.38 11.11 7.00
N THR A 279 5.81 12.26 7.53
CA THR A 279 4.98 13.08 8.42
C THR A 279 3.78 13.68 7.69
N ALA A 280 3.95 14.14 6.45
CA ALA A 280 2.87 14.71 5.64
C ALA A 280 1.77 13.69 5.36
N PHE A 281 2.15 12.44 5.07
CA PHE A 281 1.24 11.36 4.71
C PHE A 281 0.69 10.59 5.93
N LEU A 282 1.12 10.95 7.15
CA LEU A 282 0.56 10.39 8.38
C LEU A 282 -0.84 10.96 8.63
N ASP A 283 -1.86 10.13 8.40
CA ASP A 283 -3.27 10.52 8.45
C ASP A 283 -4.17 9.40 8.99
N GLY A 284 -5.43 9.73 9.26
CA GLY A 284 -6.45 8.80 9.74
C GLY A 284 -6.05 8.14 11.05
N LEU A 285 -6.37 6.86 11.20
CA LEU A 285 -6.08 6.10 12.41
C LEU A 285 -4.58 6.00 12.72
N LYS A 286 -3.70 5.98 11.70
CA LYS A 286 -2.25 5.96 11.90
C LYS A 286 -1.76 7.22 12.62
N LYS A 287 -2.33 8.38 12.30
CA LYS A 287 -2.01 9.64 12.98
C LYS A 287 -2.44 9.64 14.45
N GLU A 288 -3.60 9.09 14.78
CA GLU A 288 -4.05 9.00 16.18
C GLU A 288 -3.18 8.04 17.01
N LEU A 289 -2.81 6.90 16.42
CA LEU A 289 -1.90 5.93 17.02
C LEU A 289 -0.46 6.48 17.19
N PHE A 290 -0.02 7.32 16.25
CA PHE A 290 1.32 7.90 16.21
C PHE A 290 1.32 9.44 16.31
N HIS A 291 0.58 9.97 17.29
CA HIS A 291 0.36 11.41 17.45
C HIS A 291 1.60 12.23 17.87
N ASP A 292 2.66 11.60 18.37
CA ASP A 292 3.89 12.30 18.77
C ASP A 292 4.68 12.83 17.57
N LEU A 293 4.63 12.14 16.43
CA LEU A 293 5.50 12.45 15.30
C LEU A 293 5.27 13.87 14.73
N PRO A 294 4.02 14.33 14.50
CA PRO A 294 3.80 15.71 14.04
C PRO A 294 4.40 16.78 14.97
N ALA A 295 4.28 16.60 16.29
CA ALA A 295 4.83 17.55 17.26
C ALA A 295 6.37 17.51 17.29
N ALA A 296 6.97 16.32 17.20
CA ALA A 296 8.41 16.15 17.10
C ALA A 296 8.95 16.75 15.79
N PHE A 297 8.28 16.51 14.67
CA PHE A 297 8.63 17.07 13.37
C PHE A 297 8.60 18.61 13.37
N ASN A 298 7.57 19.22 13.95
CA ASN A 298 7.48 20.69 14.06
C ASN A 298 8.64 21.31 14.86
N ARG A 299 9.17 20.59 15.86
CA ARG A 299 10.38 21.05 16.59
C ARG A 299 11.65 20.77 15.80
N PHE A 300 11.67 19.66 15.06
CA PHE A 300 12.78 19.28 14.20
C PHE A 300 13.02 20.30 13.07
N THR A 301 11.99 20.85 12.45
CA THR A 301 12.14 21.80 11.32
C THR A 301 12.99 23.05 11.65
N GLY A 302 13.04 23.46 12.93
CA GLY A 302 13.87 24.58 13.39
C GLY A 302 15.19 24.18 14.08
N SER A 303 15.35 22.92 14.48
CA SER A 303 16.50 22.45 15.29
C SER A 303 17.41 21.47 14.56
N GLU A 304 16.88 20.76 13.56
CA GLU A 304 17.50 19.61 12.88
C GLU A 304 17.96 18.50 13.85
N ASP A 305 17.38 18.47 15.06
CA ASP A 305 17.73 17.53 16.11
C ASP A 305 17.00 16.19 15.92
N TRP A 306 17.72 15.22 15.34
CA TRP A 306 17.21 13.87 15.07
C TRP A 306 16.80 13.09 16.33
N SER A 307 17.29 13.47 17.52
CA SER A 307 16.89 12.81 18.77
C SER A 307 15.40 12.97 19.04
N LEU A 308 14.80 14.10 18.61
CA LEU A 308 13.36 14.35 18.74
C LEU A 308 12.53 13.32 17.96
N ILE A 309 13.01 12.95 16.78
CA ILE A 309 12.33 12.00 15.89
C ILE A 309 12.56 10.57 16.37
N GLU A 310 13.76 10.26 16.87
CA GLU A 310 14.08 8.98 17.48
C GLU A 310 13.21 8.71 18.73
N GLU A 311 13.09 9.68 19.64
CA GLU A 311 12.21 9.59 20.81
C GLU A 311 10.75 9.37 20.41
N ALA A 312 10.26 10.12 19.41
CA ALA A 312 8.91 9.92 18.88
C ALA A 312 8.72 8.53 18.28
N SER A 313 9.69 8.02 17.50
CA SER A 313 9.66 6.69 16.89
C SER A 313 9.58 5.58 17.95
N VAL A 314 10.46 5.65 18.97
CA VAL A 314 10.45 4.69 20.09
C VAL A 314 9.14 4.73 20.87
N SER A 315 8.61 5.93 21.12
CA SER A 315 7.31 6.12 21.79
C SER A 315 6.15 5.54 20.96
N GLY A 316 6.15 5.79 19.64
CA GLY A 316 5.21 5.25 18.67
C GLY A 316 5.20 3.72 18.65
N TYR A 317 6.37 3.10 18.53
CA TYR A 317 6.53 1.65 18.57
C TYR A 317 5.98 1.05 19.87
N ARG A 318 6.34 1.61 21.03
CA ARG A 318 5.87 1.11 22.34
C ARG A 318 4.36 1.17 22.49
N ARG A 319 3.71 2.26 22.04
CA ARG A 319 2.25 2.37 22.07
C ARG A 319 1.58 1.40 21.10
N ALA A 320 2.06 1.33 19.86
CA ALA A 320 1.52 0.41 18.86
C ALA A 320 1.63 -1.04 19.34
N LYS A 321 2.76 -1.42 19.94
CA LYS A 321 2.94 -2.75 20.53
C LYS A 321 1.93 -3.02 21.64
N LYS A 322 1.76 -2.07 22.57
CA LYS A 322 0.78 -2.22 23.66
C LYS A 322 -0.63 -2.44 23.11
N HIS A 323 -1.03 -1.70 22.09
CA HIS A 323 -2.33 -1.89 21.44
C HIS A 323 -2.43 -3.24 20.72
N ALA A 324 -1.38 -3.68 20.01
CA ALA A 324 -1.33 -4.99 19.38
C ALA A 324 -1.47 -6.12 20.41
N ASP A 325 -0.74 -6.06 21.53
CA ASP A 325 -0.84 -7.02 22.63
C ASP A 325 -2.29 -7.10 23.18
N THR A 326 -2.94 -5.94 23.39
CA THR A 326 -4.35 -5.88 23.82
C THR A 326 -5.29 -6.52 22.78
N VAL A 327 -5.13 -6.18 21.50
CA VAL A 327 -5.97 -6.72 20.42
C VAL A 327 -5.84 -8.24 20.33
N ILE A 328 -4.61 -8.75 20.34
CA ILE A 328 -4.31 -10.18 20.32
C ILE A 328 -5.00 -10.89 21.50
N SER A 329 -4.83 -10.37 22.71
CA SER A 329 -5.43 -10.95 23.91
C SER A 329 -6.97 -11.03 23.81
N LEU A 330 -7.61 -9.94 23.39
CA LEU A 330 -9.08 -9.87 23.29
C LEU A 330 -9.61 -10.77 22.18
N PHE A 331 -8.93 -10.83 21.04
CA PHE A 331 -9.29 -11.70 19.93
C PHE A 331 -9.20 -13.18 20.33
N LEU A 332 -8.09 -13.58 20.96
CA LEU A 332 -7.89 -14.97 21.40
C LEU A 332 -8.91 -15.39 22.48
N GLU A 333 -9.20 -14.53 23.46
CA GLU A 333 -10.26 -14.79 24.46
C GLU A 333 -11.64 -14.95 23.79
N GLY A 334 -11.94 -14.10 22.81
CA GLY A 334 -13.17 -14.20 22.02
C GLY A 334 -13.25 -15.50 21.22
N LYS A 335 -12.15 -15.90 20.59
CA LYS A 335 -12.03 -17.14 19.83
C LYS A 335 -12.22 -18.37 20.72
N GLU A 336 -11.57 -18.41 21.87
CA GLU A 336 -11.70 -19.51 22.85
C GLU A 336 -13.15 -19.67 23.34
N ARG A 337 -13.87 -18.55 23.51
CA ARG A 337 -15.28 -18.54 23.92
C ARG A 337 -16.28 -18.71 22.78
N GLY A 338 -15.83 -18.72 21.52
CA GLY A 338 -16.71 -18.76 20.35
C GLY A 338 -17.56 -17.50 20.15
N ASP A 339 -17.11 -16.34 20.64
CA ASP A 339 -17.85 -15.06 20.59
C ASP A 339 -16.96 -13.92 20.04
N LEU A 340 -16.70 -13.96 18.73
CA LEU A 340 -15.91 -12.95 18.03
C LEU A 340 -16.59 -11.58 17.99
N LYS A 341 -17.93 -11.52 18.01
CA LYS A 341 -18.68 -10.25 18.05
C LYS A 341 -18.41 -9.50 19.35
N ARG A 342 -18.32 -10.22 20.47
CA ARG A 342 -17.91 -9.62 21.74
C ARG A 342 -16.46 -9.17 21.70
N ALA A 343 -15.56 -9.95 21.11
CA ALA A 343 -14.16 -9.58 20.94
C ALA A 343 -14.01 -8.27 20.17
N GLU A 344 -14.70 -8.16 19.02
CA GLU A 344 -14.73 -6.96 18.19
C GLU A 344 -15.18 -5.73 19.00
N LYS A 345 -16.31 -5.81 19.71
CA LYS A 345 -16.82 -4.72 20.56
C LYS A 345 -15.85 -4.34 21.67
N GLU A 346 -15.17 -5.32 22.26
CA GLU A 346 -14.22 -5.09 23.33
C GLU A 346 -12.95 -4.39 22.82
N ILE A 347 -12.47 -4.78 21.64
CA ILE A 347 -11.36 -4.11 20.93
C ILE A 347 -11.75 -2.67 20.60
N GLU A 348 -12.94 -2.46 20.05
CA GLU A 348 -13.44 -1.11 19.78
C GLU A 348 -13.48 -0.26 21.05
N ARG A 349 -14.00 -0.83 22.15
CA ARG A 349 -14.12 -0.14 23.43
C ARG A 349 -12.78 0.20 24.07
N GLN A 350 -11.84 -0.73 24.09
CA GLN A 350 -10.57 -0.56 24.81
C GLN A 350 -9.48 0.13 23.99
N VAL A 351 -9.54 0.06 22.65
CA VAL A 351 -8.48 0.58 21.78
C VAL A 351 -8.97 1.73 20.92
N LEU A 352 -10.09 1.58 20.20
CA LEU A 352 -10.53 2.61 19.26
C LEU A 352 -11.20 3.81 19.94
N ARG A 353 -12.08 3.59 20.92
CA ARG A 353 -12.78 4.70 21.62
C ARG A 353 -11.81 5.67 22.31
N PRO A 354 -10.74 5.22 23.01
CA PRO A 354 -9.75 6.13 23.57
C PRO A 354 -9.00 6.98 22.54
N LEU A 355 -8.97 6.53 21.28
CA LEU A 355 -8.40 7.28 20.14
C LEU A 355 -9.43 8.21 19.49
N GLY A 356 -10.63 8.36 20.08
CA GLY A 356 -11.72 9.17 19.52
C GLY A 356 -12.42 8.53 18.32
N ILE A 357 -12.27 7.21 18.13
CA ILE A 357 -12.80 6.48 16.98
C ILE A 357 -13.87 5.48 17.44
N GLY A 358 -15.06 5.54 16.83
CA GLY A 358 -16.21 4.69 17.14
C GLY A 358 -17.51 5.48 17.32
N ARG A 359 -18.65 4.79 17.39
CA ARG A 359 -19.93 5.42 17.73
C ARG A 359 -19.99 5.71 19.23
N SER A 360 -20.40 6.92 19.61
CA SER A 360 -20.89 7.20 20.96
C SER A 360 -22.13 6.35 21.19
N ASP A 361 -22.18 5.61 22.30
CA ASP A 361 -23.36 4.81 22.67
C ASP A 361 -24.63 5.67 22.82
#